data_AF-A0A813XT95-F1
#
_entry.id   AF-A0A813XT95-F1
#
_cell.length_a   1.000
_cell.length_b   1.000
_cell.length_c   1.000
_cell.angle_alpha   90.00
_cell.angle_beta   90.00
_cell.angle_gamma   90.00
#
_symmetry.space_group_name_H-M   'P 1'
#
loop_
_entity.id
_entity.type
_entity.pdbx_description
1 polymer ?
#
loop_
_entity_poly.entity_id
_entity_poly.type
_entity_poly.pdbx_seq_one_letter_code
_entity_poly.pdbx_strand_id
1 'polypeptide(L)'
;MLPSVGDVREGFICPQCHHDMSTMEMLQLHFQDVHMKQSSSAVKGLFSLAKQKIKSVQDNFTTVPNEQSNVYTQFFSFDQNDSSLKQQQIGYIRSYNDKFKKLRKIEHDQISIETTRLLLRLEKLISNDEDVPKNAKTKERRKYEQEIVEWIDDSKVSLCPSCAKPFSLSRRKHHCRLDGFVICDQCSQFLLFSKARYLIDPNSSTLNKMTANGSSLQGSNSLTATVTTDDSNLNNKDKVNSENYLRICLSCQKVLQRRYDQICFKNAQRDEVFLYYEKIAEAQKELANIHPTYSTIIESLLSGDTKYQIIDGQRLYRQLTSCYEKIDSTSKHIMKLADSCSNIDEDDTQSQFRYSALCRNIRMYAVHLLQNYAISTRRVPSEDDVQRARDERKRLVEERNELERAAKAELVSKISSTDSPTTSKKDVSGWRPTIDRNLLVQAQELNPLVQQVYQVTEYIRQAQIAGRYDEVESLKLNLKELEQALKNMPQQENASTFDSYAIECE
;
A
#
# COMPACT_ATOMS: atom_id res chain seq x y z
N MET A 1 37.74 13.19 -15.35
CA MET A 1 37.70 13.60 -13.94
C MET A 1 36.24 13.68 -13.54
N LEU A 2 35.77 12.69 -12.77
CA LEU A 2 34.42 12.65 -12.22
C LEU A 2 34.41 13.46 -10.90
N PRO A 3 33.36 14.22 -10.60
CA PRO A 3 33.27 15.00 -9.37
C PRO A 3 33.17 14.06 -8.15
N SER A 4 33.87 14.41 -7.08
CA SER A 4 33.92 13.66 -5.83
C SER A 4 32.53 13.51 -5.23
N VAL A 5 32.16 12.27 -4.90
CA VAL A 5 30.96 11.90 -4.15
C VAL A 5 30.98 12.66 -2.82
N GLY A 6 30.11 13.66 -2.67
CA GLY A 6 29.81 14.23 -1.37
C GLY A 6 29.08 13.18 -0.53
N ASP A 7 29.56 12.96 0.69
CA ASP A 7 28.96 12.01 1.65
C ASP A 7 27.45 12.26 1.77
N VAL A 8 26.67 11.33 1.22
CA VAL A 8 25.24 11.25 1.51
C VAL A 8 25.12 10.79 2.96
N ARG A 9 24.74 11.71 3.85
CA ARG A 9 24.50 11.38 5.26
C ARG A 9 23.07 10.86 5.40
N GLU A 10 22.94 9.57 5.70
CA GLU A 10 21.68 8.87 5.96
C GLU A 10 21.56 8.61 7.47
N GLY A 11 20.41 8.90 8.09
CA GLY A 11 20.22 8.74 9.54
C GLY A 11 19.23 9.74 10.13
N PHE A 12 19.16 9.80 11.48
CA PHE A 12 18.29 10.72 12.22
C PHE A 12 18.96 12.09 12.40
N ILE A 13 19.11 12.81 11.30
CA ILE A 13 19.88 14.05 11.24
C ILE A 13 18.98 15.27 11.48
N CYS A 14 19.39 16.16 12.37
CA CYS A 14 18.68 17.41 12.62
C CYS A 14 18.72 18.30 11.36
N PRO A 15 17.57 18.73 10.83
CA PRO A 15 17.52 19.54 9.60
C PRO A 15 18.03 20.97 9.78
N GLN A 16 18.19 21.45 11.02
CA GLN A 16 18.71 22.80 11.29
C GLN A 16 20.21 22.83 11.55
N CYS A 17 20.77 21.84 12.24
CA CYS A 17 22.20 21.82 12.61
C CYS A 17 23.01 20.68 11.97
N HIS A 18 22.35 19.79 11.23
CA HIS A 18 22.92 18.64 10.53
C HIS A 18 23.71 17.66 11.42
N HIS A 19 23.37 17.61 12.71
CA HIS A 19 23.90 16.63 13.66
C HIS A 19 23.09 15.33 13.61
N ASP A 20 23.77 14.19 13.55
CA ASP A 20 23.13 12.87 13.58
C ASP A 20 22.84 12.45 15.03
N MET A 21 21.57 12.21 15.33
CA MET A 21 21.10 11.91 16.67
C MET A 21 20.93 10.40 16.90
N SER A 22 21.30 9.56 15.93
CA SER A 22 21.32 8.08 15.98
C SER A 22 19.95 7.39 16.21
N THR A 23 19.02 7.99 16.95
CA THR A 23 17.65 7.51 17.15
C THR A 23 16.63 8.65 17.01
N MET A 24 15.38 8.28 16.75
CA MET A 24 14.27 9.22 16.62
C MET A 24 14.00 9.99 17.92
N GLU A 25 14.09 9.33 19.08
CA GLU A 25 13.83 9.97 20.37
C GLU A 25 14.87 11.05 20.70
N MET A 26 16.15 10.80 20.40
CA MET A 26 17.22 11.78 20.61
C MET A 26 17.09 12.97 19.67
N LEU A 27 16.67 12.73 18.42
CA LEU A 27 16.39 13.80 17.46
C LEU A 27 15.26 14.72 17.94
N GLN A 28 14.22 14.13 18.51
CA GLN A 28 13.06 14.86 19.03
C GLN A 28 13.40 15.70 20.26
N LEU A 29 14.17 15.14 21.21
CA LEU A 29 14.68 15.88 22.38
C LEU A 29 15.60 17.03 21.95
N HIS A 30 16.53 16.78 21.03
CA HIS A 30 17.41 17.80 20.48
C HIS A 30 16.62 18.96 19.87
N PHE A 31 15.60 18.67 19.07
CA PHE A 31 14.80 19.71 18.44
C PHE A 31 14.01 20.56 19.44
N GLN A 32 13.43 19.93 20.48
CA GLN A 32 12.71 20.64 21.54
C GLN A 32 13.64 21.49 22.41
N ASP A 33 14.78 20.94 22.85
CA ASP A 33 15.64 21.63 23.81
C ASP A 33 16.51 22.73 23.17
N VAL A 34 16.91 22.53 21.91
CA VAL A 34 17.85 23.41 21.20
C VAL A 34 17.11 24.42 20.33
N HIS A 35 16.01 24.03 19.66
CA HIS A 35 15.37 24.86 18.63
C HIS A 35 13.98 25.41 19.03
N MET A 36 13.29 24.88 20.06
CA MET A 36 11.95 25.40 20.47
C MET A 36 11.97 26.58 21.47
N LYS A 37 13.13 27.14 21.83
CA LYS A 37 13.20 28.29 22.77
C LYS A 37 12.77 29.65 22.18
N GLN A 38 12.10 29.70 21.03
CA GLN A 38 11.67 30.96 20.39
C GLN A 38 10.17 31.11 20.07
N SER A 39 9.26 30.30 20.63
CA SER A 39 7.81 30.56 20.48
C SER A 39 7.05 30.65 21.81
N SER A 40 6.33 31.75 21.98
CA SER A 40 5.71 32.32 23.17
C SER A 40 4.64 31.50 23.92
N SER A 41 4.82 31.40 25.25
CA SER A 41 3.91 31.46 26.42
C SER A 41 2.37 31.21 26.38
N ALA A 42 1.69 30.82 25.30
CA ALA A 42 0.22 30.77 25.28
C ALA A 42 -0.44 29.41 25.68
N VAL A 43 0.31 28.34 25.94
CA VAL A 43 -0.28 26.97 25.98
C VAL A 43 -0.53 26.43 27.40
N LYS A 44 -0.27 27.19 28.47
CA LYS A 44 -0.41 26.69 29.85
C LYS A 44 -1.85 26.66 30.42
N GLY A 45 -2.87 27.08 29.65
CA GLY A 45 -4.22 27.37 30.20
C GLY A 45 -5.36 26.39 29.91
N LEU A 46 -5.20 25.34 29.09
CA LEU A 46 -6.36 24.63 28.51
C LEU A 46 -6.71 23.26 29.12
N PHE A 47 -5.99 22.78 30.15
CA PHE A 47 -6.06 21.37 30.59
C PHE A 47 -6.96 21.03 31.79
N SER A 48 -7.76 21.95 32.35
CA SER A 48 -8.46 21.68 33.63
C SER A 48 -9.98 21.45 33.59
N LEU A 49 -10.65 21.39 32.43
CA LEU A 49 -12.14 21.41 32.42
C LEU A 49 -12.88 20.40 31.53
N ALA A 50 -12.24 19.35 31.02
CA ALA A 50 -12.92 18.33 30.22
C ALA A 50 -12.84 16.92 30.83
N LYS A 51 -13.22 16.79 32.10
CA LYS A 51 -13.31 15.49 32.79
C LYS A 51 -14.63 15.33 33.52
N GLN A 52 -15.76 15.34 32.80
CA GLN A 52 -16.99 14.67 33.22
C GLN A 52 -18.06 14.66 32.11
N LYS A 53 -18.69 13.49 31.96
CA LYS A 53 -19.90 13.18 31.15
C LYS A 53 -19.73 12.87 29.65
N ILE A 54 -19.21 11.68 29.34
CA ILE A 54 -19.83 10.78 28.33
C ILE A 54 -19.66 9.35 28.86
N LYS A 55 -20.70 8.84 29.53
CA LYS A 55 -20.69 7.57 30.26
C LYS A 55 -21.81 6.67 29.73
N SER A 56 -21.61 6.11 28.56
CA SER A 56 -22.26 4.88 28.06
C SER A 56 -21.95 4.73 26.57
N VAL A 57 -20.91 3.95 26.27
CA VAL A 57 -20.52 3.25 25.01
C VAL A 57 -19.00 2.94 25.09
N GLN A 58 -18.25 3.65 25.96
CA GLN A 58 -16.80 3.56 26.11
C GLN A 58 -16.26 2.35 26.92
N ASP A 59 -17.09 1.46 27.45
CA ASP A 59 -16.65 0.52 28.50
C ASP A 59 -16.01 -0.79 28.00
N ASN A 60 -15.72 -0.94 26.71
CA ASN A 60 -15.05 -2.15 26.16
C ASN A 60 -13.65 -1.91 25.55
N PHE A 61 -13.09 -0.71 25.68
CA PHE A 61 -11.70 -0.45 25.28
C PHE A 61 -10.88 -0.08 26.51
N THR A 62 -10.07 -1.04 26.97
CA THR A 62 -9.05 -0.85 27.98
C THR A 62 -8.16 0.33 27.57
N THR A 63 -8.23 1.42 28.33
CA THR A 63 -7.44 2.63 28.12
C THR A 63 -5.97 2.37 28.40
N VAL A 64 -5.11 2.50 27.38
CA VAL A 64 -3.65 2.67 27.54
C VAL A 64 -3.37 4.18 27.61
N PRO A 65 -2.41 4.66 28.44
CA PRO A 65 -2.19 6.09 28.67
C PRO A 65 -1.84 6.85 27.38
N ASN A 66 -2.60 7.90 27.12
CA ASN A 66 -2.54 8.75 25.93
C ASN A 66 -1.60 9.93 26.16
N GLU A 67 -0.28 9.72 26.06
CA GLU A 67 0.69 10.84 26.08
C GLU A 67 1.52 10.97 24.79
N GLN A 68 1.45 10.03 23.84
CA GLN A 68 2.34 10.04 22.66
C GLN A 68 1.67 10.41 21.33
N SER A 69 0.34 10.57 21.31
CA SER A 69 -0.43 10.71 20.06
C SER A 69 -0.46 12.14 19.47
N ASN A 70 0.07 13.14 20.18
CA ASN A 70 -0.15 14.56 19.83
C ASN A 70 0.97 15.23 19.01
N VAL A 71 2.07 14.54 18.71
CA VAL A 71 3.23 15.18 18.05
C VAL A 71 3.32 14.84 16.55
N TYR A 72 2.79 13.69 16.12
CA TYR A 72 2.90 13.25 14.72
C TYR A 72 2.09 14.12 13.74
N THR A 73 1.00 14.71 14.20
CA THR A 73 0.17 15.64 13.41
C THR A 73 0.85 16.99 13.17
N GLN A 74 1.91 17.34 13.91
CA GLN A 74 2.56 18.64 13.81
C GLN A 74 3.69 18.68 12.76
N PHE A 75 4.20 17.51 12.33
CA PHE A 75 5.27 17.42 11.32
C PHE A 75 4.74 17.46 9.87
N PHE A 76 3.43 17.27 9.67
CA PHE A 76 2.78 17.31 8.35
C PHE A 76 1.84 18.52 8.16
N SER A 77 1.91 19.52 9.03
CA SER A 77 1.34 20.84 8.74
C SER A 77 2.21 21.54 7.70
N PHE A 78 2.13 21.07 6.46
CA PHE A 78 2.54 21.85 5.30
C PHE A 78 1.65 23.08 5.28
N ASP A 79 2.27 24.24 5.47
CA ASP A 79 1.63 25.54 5.45
C ASP A 79 0.86 25.67 4.11
N GLN A 80 -0.47 25.67 4.16
CA GLN A 80 -1.33 25.68 2.96
C GLN A 80 -1.27 27.00 2.18
N ASN A 81 -0.39 27.93 2.56
CA ASN A 81 -0.27 29.24 1.92
C ASN A 81 0.84 29.34 0.85
N ASP A 82 1.60 28.28 0.57
CA ASP A 82 2.56 28.31 -0.54
C ASP A 82 1.90 27.86 -1.87
N SER A 83 1.15 28.78 -2.47
CA SER A 83 0.51 28.62 -3.79
C SER A 83 1.50 28.53 -4.96
N SER A 84 2.80 28.29 -4.72
CA SER A 84 3.84 28.31 -5.75
C SER A 84 4.46 26.94 -6.11
N LEU A 85 4.13 25.88 -5.38
CA LEU A 85 4.51 24.51 -5.75
C LEU A 85 3.61 24.00 -6.90
N LYS A 86 3.92 24.41 -8.12
CA LYS A 86 3.32 23.88 -9.35
C LYS A 86 3.38 22.36 -9.32
N GLN A 87 2.22 21.71 -9.31
CA GLN A 87 2.09 20.26 -9.40
C GLN A 87 2.95 19.75 -10.58
N GLN A 88 4.02 19.01 -10.27
CA GLN A 88 4.89 18.47 -11.30
C GLN A 88 4.09 17.45 -12.11
N GLN A 89 3.90 17.71 -13.41
CA GLN A 89 3.24 16.74 -14.29
C GLN A 89 4.11 15.48 -14.37
N ILE A 90 3.47 14.31 -14.28
CA ILE A 90 4.13 13.01 -14.41
C ILE A 90 4.84 13.01 -15.78
N GLY A 91 6.17 12.84 -15.75
CA GLY A 91 6.98 12.80 -16.97
C GLY A 91 6.76 11.51 -17.78
N TYR A 92 7.58 11.33 -18.81
CA TYR A 92 7.52 10.14 -19.67
C TYR A 92 7.72 8.83 -18.89
N ILE A 93 6.69 7.97 -18.89
CA ILE A 93 6.73 6.65 -18.25
C ILE A 93 7.22 5.60 -19.25
N ARG A 94 8.27 4.86 -18.89
CA ARG A 94 8.72 3.66 -19.61
C ARG A 94 8.65 2.45 -18.69
N SER A 95 8.15 1.33 -19.21
CA SER A 95 8.07 0.06 -18.49
C SER A 95 8.85 -1.03 -19.22
N TYR A 96 9.78 -1.67 -18.52
CA TYR A 96 10.48 -2.86 -18.99
C TYR A 96 9.90 -4.15 -18.40
N ASN A 97 8.74 -4.05 -17.74
CA ASN A 97 8.15 -5.16 -17.00
C ASN A 97 7.87 -6.38 -17.91
N ASP A 98 7.40 -6.15 -19.14
CA ASP A 98 7.11 -7.25 -20.06
C ASP A 98 8.37 -7.95 -20.55
N LYS A 99 9.44 -7.20 -20.81
CA LYS A 99 10.76 -7.76 -21.14
C LYS A 99 11.31 -8.57 -19.97
N PHE A 100 11.22 -8.03 -18.75
CA PHE A 100 11.61 -8.71 -17.53
C PHE A 100 10.82 -10.02 -17.33
N LYS A 101 9.49 -10.00 -17.47
CA LYS A 101 8.63 -11.19 -17.36
C LYS A 101 9.02 -12.27 -18.37
N LYS A 102 9.29 -11.90 -19.62
CA LYS A 102 9.71 -12.85 -20.66
C LYS A 102 11.04 -13.52 -20.31
N LEU A 103 12.04 -12.74 -19.89
CA LEU A 103 13.35 -13.28 -19.49
C LEU A 103 13.23 -14.17 -18.25
N ARG A 104 12.49 -13.72 -17.23
CA ARG A 104 12.27 -14.48 -16.01
C ARG A 104 11.50 -15.78 -16.25
N LYS A 105 10.58 -15.81 -17.21
CA LYS A 105 9.83 -17.02 -17.57
C LYS A 105 10.76 -18.13 -18.07
N ILE A 106 11.74 -17.81 -18.93
CA ILE A 106 12.70 -18.80 -19.45
C ILE A 106 13.47 -19.44 -18.30
N GLU A 107 14.00 -18.62 -17.39
CA GLU A 107 14.74 -19.11 -16.22
C GLU A 107 13.84 -19.92 -15.28
N HIS A 108 12.62 -19.45 -15.03
CA HIS A 108 11.63 -20.15 -14.22
C HIS A 108 11.28 -21.53 -14.79
N ASP A 109 11.07 -21.63 -16.10
CA ASP A 109 10.74 -22.88 -16.78
C ASP A 109 11.91 -23.88 -16.67
N GLN A 110 13.16 -23.41 -16.82
CA GLN A 110 14.34 -24.25 -16.63
C GLN A 110 14.46 -24.77 -15.19
N ILE A 111 14.28 -23.90 -14.19
CA ILE A 111 14.31 -24.29 -12.77
C ILE A 111 13.17 -25.27 -12.45
N SER A 112 11.98 -25.08 -13.04
CA SER A 112 10.84 -25.97 -12.86
C SER A 112 11.13 -27.36 -13.41
N ILE A 113 11.70 -27.47 -14.60
CA ILE A 113 12.09 -28.75 -15.21
C ILE A 113 13.13 -29.46 -14.34
N GLU A 114 14.14 -28.73 -13.87
CA GLU A 114 15.17 -29.28 -13.00
C GLU A 114 14.58 -29.77 -11.67
N THR A 115 13.73 -28.96 -11.04
CA THR A 115 13.04 -29.32 -9.78
C THR A 115 12.22 -30.59 -9.94
N THR A 116 11.36 -30.67 -10.97
CA THR A 116 10.53 -31.86 -11.21
C THR A 116 11.39 -33.09 -11.47
N ARG A 117 12.47 -32.97 -12.25
CA ARG A 117 13.41 -34.08 -12.49
C ARG A 117 14.02 -34.58 -11.18
N LEU A 118 14.49 -33.67 -10.31
CA LEU A 118 15.07 -34.05 -9.04
C LEU A 118 14.04 -34.69 -8.11
N LEU A 119 12.80 -34.17 -8.04
CA LEU A 119 11.74 -34.74 -7.21
C LEU A 119 11.35 -36.16 -7.65
N LEU A 120 11.21 -36.41 -8.96
CA LEU A 120 10.91 -37.75 -9.48
C LEU A 120 12.03 -38.75 -9.18
N ARG A 121 13.29 -38.32 -9.29
CA ARG A 121 14.44 -39.17 -8.93
C ARG A 121 14.49 -39.40 -7.42
N LEU A 122 14.22 -38.35 -6.64
CA LEU A 122 14.19 -38.41 -5.19
C LEU A 122 13.13 -39.39 -4.71
N GLU A 123 11.93 -39.35 -5.27
CA GLU A 123 10.84 -40.28 -4.99
C GLU A 123 11.28 -41.73 -5.22
N LYS A 124 11.81 -42.05 -6.42
CA LYS A 124 12.32 -43.39 -6.73
C LYS A 124 13.42 -43.86 -5.78
N LEU A 125 14.29 -42.95 -5.34
CA LEU A 125 15.40 -43.28 -4.42
C LEU A 125 14.96 -43.49 -2.97
N ILE A 126 13.81 -42.95 -2.55
CA ILE A 126 13.33 -43.02 -1.16
C ILE A 126 12.05 -43.84 -0.97
N SER A 127 11.43 -44.32 -2.05
CA SER A 127 10.29 -45.23 -2.00
C SER A 127 10.67 -46.47 -1.20
N ASN A 128 10.00 -46.66 -0.07
CA ASN A 128 10.22 -47.77 0.84
C ASN A 128 9.40 -49.01 0.40
N ASP A 129 10.06 -50.16 0.36
CA ASP A 129 9.61 -51.43 0.97
C ASP A 129 8.86 -52.54 0.20
N GLU A 130 8.57 -52.48 -1.11
CA GLU A 130 8.07 -53.68 -1.83
C GLU A 130 9.09 -54.29 -2.81
N ASP A 131 9.96 -53.50 -3.45
CA ASP A 131 10.87 -54.00 -4.52
C ASP A 131 12.37 -54.04 -4.15
N VAL A 132 12.76 -53.45 -3.01
CA VAL A 132 14.16 -53.46 -2.55
C VAL A 132 14.28 -54.41 -1.37
N PRO A 133 15.07 -55.51 -1.46
CA PRO A 133 15.19 -56.46 -0.37
C PRO A 133 15.61 -55.73 0.91
N LYS A 134 14.86 -55.91 2.00
CA LYS A 134 15.11 -55.31 3.33
C LYS A 134 16.47 -55.69 3.94
N ASN A 135 17.22 -56.56 3.27
CA ASN A 135 18.59 -57.00 3.57
C ASN A 135 19.54 -56.88 2.35
N ALA A 136 19.19 -56.07 1.35
CA ALA A 136 19.96 -55.92 0.12
C ALA A 136 21.36 -55.44 0.47
N LYS A 137 22.35 -56.30 0.19
CA LYS A 137 23.77 -55.98 0.36
C LYS A 137 24.03 -54.63 -0.32
N THR A 138 24.85 -53.76 0.26
CA THR A 138 25.22 -52.42 -0.24
C THR A 138 25.44 -52.34 -1.77
N LYS A 139 25.84 -53.46 -2.40
CA LYS A 139 26.00 -53.61 -3.84
C LYS A 139 24.70 -53.57 -4.66
N GLU A 140 23.61 -54.15 -4.17
CA GLU A 140 22.30 -54.17 -4.86
C GLU A 140 21.63 -52.79 -4.83
N ARG A 141 21.66 -52.12 -3.66
CA ARG A 141 21.22 -50.73 -3.54
C ARG A 141 22.01 -49.79 -4.46
N ARG A 142 23.33 -49.97 -4.56
CA ARG A 142 24.16 -49.18 -5.49
C ARG A 142 23.79 -49.42 -6.95
N LYS A 143 23.46 -50.65 -7.35
CA LYS A 143 22.98 -50.93 -8.71
C LYS A 143 21.64 -50.24 -8.98
N TYR A 144 20.69 -50.34 -8.06
CA TYR A 144 19.41 -49.65 -8.16
C TYR A 144 19.57 -48.12 -8.27
N GLU A 145 20.44 -47.51 -7.44
CA GLU A 145 20.76 -46.09 -7.53
C GLU A 145 21.33 -45.70 -8.91
N GLN A 146 22.14 -46.58 -9.52
CA GLN A 146 22.71 -46.40 -10.86
C GLN A 146 21.70 -46.62 -12.00
N GLU A 147 20.66 -47.44 -11.79
CA GLU A 147 19.56 -47.61 -12.74
C GLU A 147 18.64 -46.38 -12.78
N ILE A 148 18.47 -45.69 -11.64
CA ILE A 148 17.69 -44.43 -11.59
C ILE A 148 18.46 -43.28 -12.22
N VAL A 149 19.77 -43.19 -11.95
CA VAL A 149 20.65 -42.13 -12.45
C VAL A 149 21.97 -42.73 -12.89
N GLU A 150 22.32 -42.54 -14.16
CA GLU A 150 23.62 -42.94 -14.68
C GLU A 150 24.73 -42.14 -13.98
N TRP A 151 25.67 -42.84 -13.33
CA TRP A 151 26.79 -42.23 -12.65
C TRP A 151 27.95 -42.03 -13.61
N ILE A 152 28.56 -40.86 -13.57
CA ILE A 152 29.76 -40.61 -14.37
C ILE A 152 30.92 -41.45 -13.82
N ASP A 153 31.61 -42.14 -14.72
CA ASP A 153 32.83 -42.89 -14.40
C ASP A 153 33.90 -41.97 -13.81
N ASP A 154 34.42 -42.37 -12.66
CA ASP A 154 35.49 -41.66 -11.95
C ASP A 154 36.68 -41.37 -12.87
N SER A 155 37.01 -42.27 -13.79
CA SER A 155 38.15 -42.13 -14.71
C SER A 155 38.05 -40.92 -15.63
N LYS A 156 36.82 -40.46 -15.92
CA LYS A 156 36.53 -39.33 -16.82
C LYS A 156 36.58 -37.96 -16.12
N VAL A 157 36.72 -37.94 -14.79
CA VAL A 157 36.64 -36.70 -13.99
C VAL A 157 37.92 -36.50 -13.19
N SER A 158 38.74 -35.53 -13.61
CA SER A 158 39.98 -35.15 -12.91
C SER A 158 39.79 -34.02 -11.89
N LEU A 159 38.81 -33.15 -12.11
CA LEU A 159 38.50 -31.98 -11.27
C LEU A 159 37.06 -32.05 -10.76
N CYS A 160 36.80 -31.57 -9.54
CA CYS A 160 35.43 -31.43 -9.03
C CYS A 160 34.67 -30.36 -9.83
N PRO A 161 33.50 -30.65 -10.43
CA PRO A 161 32.75 -29.70 -11.24
C PRO A 161 32.17 -28.52 -10.42
N SER A 162 32.05 -28.68 -9.09
CA SER A 162 31.52 -27.62 -8.22
C SER A 162 32.58 -26.61 -7.76
N CYS A 163 33.83 -27.03 -7.55
CA CYS A 163 34.90 -26.14 -7.04
C CYS A 163 36.16 -26.09 -7.91
N ALA A 164 36.20 -26.82 -9.02
CA ALA A 164 37.31 -26.95 -9.95
C ALA A 164 38.63 -27.48 -9.35
N LYS A 165 38.64 -27.95 -8.10
CA LYS A 165 39.84 -28.51 -7.45
C LYS A 165 40.12 -29.94 -7.95
N PRO A 166 41.39 -30.33 -8.16
CA PRO A 166 41.76 -31.68 -8.56
C PRO A 166 41.49 -32.69 -7.45
N PHE A 167 41.05 -33.88 -7.84
CA PHE A 167 40.92 -35.01 -6.92
C PHE A 167 42.31 -35.54 -6.52
N SER A 168 42.44 -36.02 -5.30
CA SER A 168 43.67 -36.58 -4.72
C SER A 168 43.35 -37.68 -3.70
N LEU A 169 44.36 -38.29 -3.08
CA LEU A 169 44.14 -39.28 -2.02
C LEU A 169 43.36 -38.71 -0.82
N SER A 170 43.54 -37.42 -0.52
CA SER A 170 42.81 -36.70 0.53
C SER A 170 41.48 -36.12 0.03
N ARG A 171 41.40 -35.67 -1.24
CA ARG A 171 40.15 -35.23 -1.87
C ARG A 171 39.57 -36.34 -2.73
N ARG A 172 38.79 -37.23 -2.11
CA ARG A 172 38.20 -38.39 -2.77
C ARG A 172 36.99 -38.02 -3.65
N LYS A 173 36.67 -38.92 -4.57
CA LYS A 173 35.53 -38.82 -5.48
C LYS A 173 34.27 -39.38 -4.82
N HIS A 174 33.15 -38.67 -4.98
CA HIS A 174 31.85 -39.09 -4.50
C HIS A 174 30.78 -38.80 -5.54
N HIS A 175 29.84 -39.72 -5.75
CA HIS A 175 28.69 -39.46 -6.62
C HIS A 175 27.54 -38.79 -5.88
N CYS A 176 26.93 -37.80 -6.50
CA CYS A 176 25.62 -37.32 -6.09
C CYS A 176 24.56 -38.33 -6.54
N ARG A 177 23.67 -38.74 -5.63
CA ARG A 177 22.66 -39.76 -5.92
C ARG A 177 21.52 -39.24 -6.82
N LEU A 178 21.37 -37.92 -6.96
CA LEU A 178 20.30 -37.30 -7.74
C LEU A 178 20.68 -36.95 -9.19
N ASP A 179 21.95 -36.64 -9.46
CA ASP A 179 22.40 -36.25 -10.79
C ASP A 179 23.57 -37.09 -11.34
N GLY A 180 24.19 -37.94 -10.52
CA GLY A 180 25.27 -38.84 -10.92
C GLY A 180 26.64 -38.16 -11.07
N PHE A 181 26.75 -36.86 -10.79
CA PHE A 181 28.02 -36.14 -10.91
C PHE A 181 29.02 -36.54 -9.83
N VAL A 182 30.30 -36.56 -10.21
CA VAL A 182 31.43 -36.82 -9.31
C VAL A 182 31.86 -35.51 -8.64
N ILE A 183 31.73 -35.44 -7.33
CA ILE A 183 32.01 -34.28 -6.47
C ILE A 183 32.97 -34.65 -5.33
N CYS A 184 33.61 -33.66 -4.71
CA CYS A 184 34.37 -33.88 -3.47
C CYS A 184 33.48 -33.78 -2.23
N ASP A 185 33.99 -34.22 -1.09
CA ASP A 185 33.36 -34.17 0.23
C ASP A 185 32.84 -32.76 0.57
N GLN A 186 33.68 -31.73 0.40
CA GLN A 186 33.35 -30.32 0.66
C GLN A 186 32.27 -29.74 -0.28
N CYS A 187 32.00 -30.41 -1.41
CA CYS A 187 30.97 -30.02 -2.37
C CYS A 187 29.76 -30.96 -2.35
N SER A 188 29.67 -31.80 -1.32
CA SER A 188 28.59 -32.73 -1.09
C SER A 188 27.88 -32.45 0.23
N GLN A 189 26.61 -32.83 0.29
CA GLN A 189 25.75 -32.69 1.47
C GLN A 189 24.89 -33.94 1.62
N PHE A 190 24.30 -34.13 2.80
CA PHE A 190 23.44 -35.28 3.08
C PHE A 190 22.00 -34.83 3.33
N LEU A 191 21.08 -35.26 2.46
CA LEU A 191 19.65 -35.01 2.55
C LEU A 191 18.98 -36.15 3.34
N LEU A 192 18.33 -35.82 4.44
CA LEU A 192 17.57 -36.79 5.24
C LEU A 192 16.34 -37.31 4.49
N PHE A 193 16.04 -38.60 4.64
CA PHE A 193 14.85 -39.21 4.00
C PHE A 193 13.53 -38.57 4.45
N SER A 194 13.42 -38.15 5.72
CA SER A 194 12.26 -37.41 6.23
C SER A 194 12.03 -36.10 5.49
N LYS A 195 13.11 -35.33 5.28
CA LYS A 195 13.07 -34.08 4.50
C LYS A 195 12.80 -34.34 3.02
N ALA A 196 13.35 -35.42 2.47
CA ALA A 196 13.07 -35.83 1.09
C ALA A 196 11.58 -36.15 0.87
N ARG A 197 10.94 -36.88 1.80
CA ARG A 197 9.50 -37.17 1.75
C ARG A 197 8.65 -35.89 1.80
N TYR A 198 9.02 -34.94 2.66
CA TYR A 198 8.35 -33.64 2.75
C TYR A 198 8.42 -32.83 1.45
N LEU A 199 9.54 -32.91 0.72
CA LEU A 199 9.72 -32.21 -0.55
C LEU A 199 8.83 -32.78 -1.68
N ILE A 200 8.58 -34.09 -1.66
CA ILE A 200 7.75 -34.80 -2.63
C ILE A 200 6.27 -34.56 -2.33
N ASP A 201 5.85 -34.87 -1.11
CA ASP A 201 4.46 -34.70 -0.67
C ASP A 201 4.38 -33.88 0.63
N PRO A 202 4.28 -32.55 0.53
CA PRO A 202 4.18 -31.68 1.69
C PRO A 202 2.83 -31.76 2.40
N ASN A 203 1.80 -32.39 1.82
CA ASN A 203 0.48 -32.54 2.43
C ASN A 203 0.27 -33.94 3.05
N SER A 204 1.26 -34.84 2.96
CA SER A 204 1.16 -36.20 3.49
C SER A 204 1.01 -36.19 5.01
N SER A 205 -0.11 -36.71 5.51
CA SER A 205 -0.42 -36.85 6.94
C SER A 205 0.53 -37.80 7.69
N THR A 206 1.36 -38.57 6.99
CA THR A 206 2.34 -39.50 7.56
C THR A 206 3.49 -38.77 8.28
N LEU A 207 3.82 -37.51 7.91
CA LEU A 207 4.88 -36.75 8.58
C LEU A 207 4.42 -36.06 9.87
N ASN A 208 3.13 -35.70 9.98
CA ASN A 208 2.54 -35.13 11.20
C ASN A 208 2.59 -36.10 12.41
N LYS A 209 2.81 -37.40 12.16
CA LYS A 209 3.03 -38.40 13.23
C LYS A 209 4.50 -38.55 13.64
N MET A 210 5.46 -38.20 12.77
CA MET A 210 6.89 -38.23 13.12
C MET A 210 7.32 -37.00 13.94
N THR A 211 6.60 -35.89 13.82
CA THR A 211 6.79 -34.70 14.67
C THR A 211 6.24 -34.87 16.10
N ALA A 212 5.39 -35.87 16.34
CA ALA A 212 4.89 -36.19 17.68
C ALA A 212 5.94 -36.91 18.57
N ASN A 213 7.03 -37.42 17.99
CA ASN A 213 8.13 -38.07 18.69
C ASN A 213 9.43 -37.25 18.59
N GLY A 214 9.39 -35.98 19.01
CA GLY A 214 10.56 -35.24 19.48
C GLY A 214 11.65 -34.88 18.46
N SER A 215 11.33 -34.77 17.17
CA SER A 215 12.26 -34.21 16.18
C SER A 215 11.61 -33.03 15.46
N SER A 216 11.72 -31.84 16.05
CA SER A 216 11.28 -30.58 15.44
C SER A 216 12.02 -30.36 14.12
N LEU A 217 11.39 -30.72 13.01
CA LEU A 217 11.83 -30.46 11.64
C LEU A 217 11.64 -28.98 11.25
N GLN A 218 11.00 -28.17 12.10
CA GLN A 218 10.72 -26.75 11.87
C GLN A 218 11.83 -25.82 12.38
N GLY A 219 12.73 -26.29 13.25
CA GLY A 219 13.81 -25.45 13.82
C GLY A 219 15.09 -25.33 12.98
N SER A 220 15.24 -26.10 11.90
CA SER A 220 16.43 -26.05 11.03
C SER A 220 16.06 -25.73 9.59
N ASN A 221 16.30 -24.48 9.19
CA ASN A 221 16.17 -23.99 7.80
C ASN A 221 17.07 -24.73 6.79
N SER A 222 17.98 -25.60 7.26
CA SER A 222 18.88 -26.37 6.41
C SER A 222 18.27 -27.71 6.05
N LEU A 223 18.18 -28.05 4.76
CA LEU A 223 17.79 -29.38 4.29
C LEU A 223 18.79 -30.50 4.65
N THR A 224 19.96 -30.16 5.19
CA THR A 224 21.07 -31.09 5.34
C THR A 224 21.30 -31.52 6.78
N ALA A 225 21.82 -32.73 6.97
CA ALA A 225 22.39 -33.16 8.24
C ALA A 225 23.89 -32.81 8.26
N THR A 226 24.36 -32.18 9.34
CA THR A 226 25.78 -31.93 9.57
C THR A 226 26.45 -33.23 10.02
N VAL A 227 26.75 -34.13 9.08
CA VAL A 227 27.54 -35.33 9.35
C VAL A 227 29.00 -34.97 9.08
N THR A 228 29.80 -34.83 10.13
CA THR A 228 31.26 -34.66 10.03
C THR A 228 31.88 -35.93 9.44
N THR A 229 32.70 -35.76 8.41
CA THR A 229 33.19 -36.83 7.51
C THR A 229 34.40 -37.61 8.06
N ASP A 230 34.47 -37.87 9.35
CA ASP A 230 35.53 -38.71 9.91
C ASP A 230 35.12 -40.19 9.84
N ASP A 231 35.25 -40.77 8.64
CA ASP A 231 34.94 -42.16 8.30
C ASP A 231 35.82 -43.21 9.04
N SER A 232 36.71 -42.81 9.96
CA SER A 232 37.72 -43.70 10.58
C SER A 232 37.48 -44.10 12.04
N ASN A 233 36.45 -43.61 12.73
CA ASN A 233 36.26 -43.91 14.17
C ASN A 233 34.80 -44.13 14.59
N LEU A 234 33.99 -44.78 13.75
CA LEU A 234 32.67 -45.27 14.17
C LEU A 234 32.80 -46.66 14.79
N ASN A 235 32.54 -46.75 16.10
CA ASN A 235 32.39 -48.02 16.80
C ASN A 235 31.25 -48.84 16.15
N ASN A 236 31.43 -50.17 16.10
CA ASN A 236 30.57 -51.12 15.38
C ASN A 236 29.07 -51.14 15.79
N LYS A 237 28.62 -50.32 16.75
CA LYS A 237 27.22 -50.17 17.16
C LYS A 237 26.46 -49.05 16.43
N ASP A 238 27.14 -48.07 15.82
CA ASP A 238 26.50 -46.92 15.13
C ASP A 238 26.36 -47.11 13.60
N LYS A 239 26.77 -48.27 13.08
CA LYS A 239 26.61 -48.63 11.66
C LYS A 239 25.15 -48.77 11.21
N VAL A 240 24.20 -48.73 12.14
CA VAL A 240 22.76 -48.93 11.91
C VAL A 240 22.05 -47.67 11.37
N ASN A 241 22.69 -46.50 11.28
CA ASN A 241 22.02 -45.26 10.82
C ASN A 241 22.59 -44.63 9.54
N SER A 242 23.45 -45.33 8.80
CA SER A 242 23.96 -44.87 7.49
C SER A 242 22.90 -44.92 6.36
N GLU A 243 21.69 -45.38 6.66
CA GLU A 243 20.67 -45.69 5.66
C GLU A 243 19.60 -44.60 5.47
N ASN A 244 19.55 -43.59 6.34
CA ASN A 244 18.48 -42.58 6.40
C ASN A 244 18.80 -41.25 5.69
N TYR A 245 19.79 -41.23 4.80
CA TYR A 245 20.16 -40.03 4.05
C TYR A 245 20.65 -40.33 2.62
N LEU A 246 20.56 -39.34 1.73
CA LEU A 246 21.14 -39.35 0.39
C LEU A 246 22.27 -38.33 0.30
N ARG A 247 23.41 -38.71 -0.27
CA ARG A 247 24.46 -37.74 -0.63
C ARG A 247 24.07 -37.00 -1.91
N ILE A 248 24.06 -35.68 -1.86
CA ILE A 248 23.70 -34.80 -2.98
C ILE A 248 24.79 -33.73 -3.21
N CYS A 249 24.89 -33.21 -4.43
CA CYS A 249 25.76 -32.08 -4.73
C CYS A 249 25.13 -30.75 -4.26
N LEU A 250 25.95 -29.71 -4.15
CA LEU A 250 25.46 -28.36 -3.81
C LEU A 250 24.46 -27.81 -4.84
N SER A 251 24.54 -28.19 -6.11
CA SER A 251 23.60 -27.75 -7.15
C SER A 251 22.21 -28.34 -6.89
N CYS A 252 22.10 -29.66 -6.71
CA CYS A 252 20.84 -30.31 -6.34
C CYS A 252 20.29 -29.79 -5.02
N GLN A 253 21.15 -29.55 -4.03
CA GLN A 253 20.75 -28.95 -2.76
C GLN A 253 20.09 -27.58 -2.96
N LYS A 254 20.68 -26.70 -3.78
CA LYS A 254 20.11 -25.37 -4.05
C LYS A 254 18.72 -25.46 -4.69
N VAL A 255 18.52 -26.39 -5.63
CA VAL A 255 17.23 -26.60 -6.28
C VAL A 255 16.19 -27.11 -5.27
N LEU A 256 16.54 -28.10 -4.47
CA LEU A 256 15.65 -28.64 -3.43
C LEU A 256 15.36 -27.63 -2.32
N GLN A 257 16.32 -26.78 -1.96
CA GLN A 257 16.13 -25.70 -0.98
C GLN A 257 15.12 -24.68 -1.50
N ARG A 258 15.21 -24.25 -2.76
CA ARG A 258 14.19 -23.37 -3.35
C ARG A 258 12.80 -23.98 -3.29
N ARG A 259 12.67 -25.29 -3.55
CA ARG A 259 11.41 -26.02 -3.44
C ARG A 259 10.90 -26.02 -2.00
N TYR A 260 11.77 -26.25 -1.02
CA TYR A 260 11.44 -26.15 0.41
C TYR A 260 10.92 -24.75 0.77
N ASP A 261 11.66 -23.71 0.40
CA ASP A 261 11.30 -22.32 0.68
C ASP A 261 9.94 -21.96 0.05
N GLN A 262 9.63 -22.47 -1.15
CA GLN A 262 8.32 -22.32 -1.79
C GLN A 262 7.20 -23.03 -1.04
N ILE A 263 7.45 -24.22 -0.47
CA ILE A 263 6.48 -24.94 0.37
C ILE A 263 6.24 -24.11 1.64
N CYS A 264 7.29 -23.66 2.31
CA CYS A 264 7.21 -22.83 3.50
C CYS A 264 6.42 -21.55 3.23
N PHE A 265 6.68 -20.85 2.12
CA PHE A 265 5.94 -19.65 1.74
C PHE A 265 4.45 -19.93 1.50
N LYS A 266 4.11 -21.00 0.76
CA LYS A 266 2.71 -21.39 0.53
C LYS A 266 2.01 -21.80 1.83
N ASN A 267 2.71 -22.46 2.73
CA ASN A 267 2.17 -22.83 4.04
C ASN A 267 2.03 -21.61 4.95
N ALA A 268 2.93 -20.63 4.88
CA ALA A 268 2.80 -19.35 5.59
C ALA A 268 1.60 -18.52 5.08
N GLN A 269 1.26 -18.60 3.79
CA GLN A 269 0.00 -18.03 3.28
C GLN A 269 -1.26 -18.74 3.79
N ARG A 270 -1.11 -19.98 4.29
CA ARG A 270 -2.16 -20.72 5.00
C ARG A 270 -2.09 -20.53 6.51
N ASP A 271 -1.11 -19.75 7.00
CA ASP A 271 -1.04 -19.40 8.41
C ASP A 271 -2.32 -18.64 8.77
N GLU A 272 -2.95 -19.10 9.84
CA GLU A 272 -4.22 -18.58 10.29
C GLU A 272 -4.12 -17.09 10.62
N VAL A 273 -2.97 -16.64 11.17
CA VAL A 273 -2.72 -15.21 11.44
C VAL A 273 -2.67 -14.40 10.15
N PHE A 274 -2.05 -14.92 9.09
CA PHE A 274 -1.97 -14.24 7.80
C PHE A 274 -3.38 -14.06 7.20
N LEU A 275 -4.19 -15.11 7.20
CA LEU A 275 -5.56 -15.07 6.66
C LEU A 275 -6.46 -14.06 7.40
N TYR A 276 -6.32 -13.96 8.73
CA TYR A 276 -7.05 -12.96 9.50
C TYR A 276 -6.48 -11.54 9.32
N TYR A 277 -5.17 -11.39 9.13
CA TYR A 277 -4.56 -10.10 8.84
C TYR A 277 -5.02 -9.54 7.49
N GLU A 278 -5.15 -10.38 6.46
CA GLU A 278 -5.73 -9.96 5.17
C GLU A 278 -7.16 -9.42 5.32
N LYS A 279 -7.99 -10.05 6.16
CA LYS A 279 -9.34 -9.55 6.47
C LYS A 279 -9.32 -8.17 7.14
N ILE A 280 -8.34 -7.91 8.02
CA ILE A 280 -8.16 -6.58 8.63
C ILE A 280 -7.78 -5.56 7.55
N ALA A 281 -6.86 -5.90 6.65
CA ALA A 281 -6.42 -5.02 5.57
C ALA A 281 -7.57 -4.68 4.59
N GLU A 282 -8.43 -5.65 4.26
CA GLU A 282 -9.61 -5.44 3.43
C GLU A 282 -10.61 -4.48 4.10
N ALA A 283 -10.95 -4.72 5.38
CA ALA A 283 -11.83 -3.82 6.14
C ALA A 283 -11.24 -2.41 6.31
N GLN A 284 -9.91 -2.29 6.44
CA GLN A 284 -9.23 -0.99 6.47
C GLN A 284 -9.38 -0.24 5.14
N LYS A 285 -9.27 -0.94 4.01
CA LYS A 285 -9.46 -0.35 2.68
C LYS A 285 -10.90 0.15 2.51
N GLU A 286 -11.88 -0.61 2.99
CA GLU A 286 -13.28 -0.17 3.03
C GLU A 286 -13.45 1.11 3.86
N LEU A 287 -12.84 1.19 5.05
CA LEU A 287 -12.87 2.39 5.90
C LEU A 287 -12.30 3.61 5.20
N ALA A 288 -11.13 3.47 4.56
CA ALA A 288 -10.48 4.57 3.85
C ALA A 288 -11.34 5.12 2.70
N ASN A 289 -12.18 4.29 2.09
CA ASN A 289 -13.09 4.70 1.03
C ASN A 289 -14.38 5.36 1.56
N ILE A 290 -14.95 4.82 2.65
CA ILE A 290 -16.23 5.28 3.20
C ILE A 290 -16.06 6.59 3.97
N HIS A 291 -14.98 6.74 4.74
CA HIS A 291 -14.81 7.84 5.69
C HIS A 291 -14.85 9.23 5.05
N PRO A 292 -14.15 9.52 3.92
CA PRO A 292 -14.21 10.84 3.28
C PRO A 292 -15.62 11.22 2.85
N THR A 293 -16.32 10.28 2.21
CA THR A 293 -17.71 10.47 1.76
C THR A 293 -18.64 10.73 2.94
N TYR A 294 -18.47 9.98 4.04
CA TYR A 294 -19.23 10.19 5.26
C TYR A 294 -19.00 11.59 5.84
N SER A 295 -17.73 12.02 5.98
CA SER A 295 -17.39 13.36 6.47
C SER A 295 -18.05 14.46 5.66
N THR A 296 -17.99 14.39 4.32
CA THR A 296 -18.65 15.37 3.43
C THR A 296 -20.17 15.43 3.64
N ILE A 297 -20.83 14.28 3.81
CA ILE A 297 -22.28 14.26 4.06
C ILE A 297 -22.60 14.90 5.42
N ILE A 298 -21.85 14.58 6.47
CA ILE A 298 -22.08 15.17 7.79
C ILE A 298 -21.87 16.68 7.78
N GLU A 299 -20.84 17.18 7.09
CA GLU A 299 -20.60 18.61 6.93
C GLU A 299 -21.72 19.30 6.15
N SER A 300 -22.18 18.71 5.04
CA SER A 300 -23.30 19.22 4.24
C SER A 300 -24.59 19.32 5.08
N LEU A 301 -24.93 18.26 5.84
CA LEU A 301 -26.09 18.25 6.74
C LEU A 301 -25.99 19.34 7.83
N LEU A 302 -24.81 19.53 8.42
CA LEU A 302 -24.59 20.56 9.44
C LEU A 302 -24.54 21.98 8.89
N SER A 303 -24.25 22.15 7.61
CA SER A 303 -24.28 23.44 6.92
C SER A 303 -25.70 23.86 6.44
N GLY A 304 -26.70 23.01 6.69
CA GLY A 304 -28.07 23.24 6.25
C GLY A 304 -28.28 23.04 4.75
N ASP A 305 -27.35 22.36 4.07
CA ASP A 305 -27.48 22.01 2.66
C ASP A 305 -28.51 20.89 2.46
N THR A 306 -29.12 20.86 1.28
CA THR A 306 -30.20 19.91 0.91
C THR A 306 -29.71 18.82 -0.04
N LYS A 307 -28.43 18.85 -0.43
CA LYS A 307 -27.80 17.86 -1.31
C LYS A 307 -27.90 16.43 -0.80
N TYR A 308 -27.86 16.23 0.51
CA TYR A 308 -27.90 14.90 1.14
C TYR A 308 -28.98 14.80 2.21
N GLN A 309 -29.46 13.58 2.44
CA GLN A 309 -30.44 13.28 3.48
C GLN A 309 -29.76 12.64 4.70
N ILE A 310 -30.41 12.75 5.87
CA ILE A 310 -29.91 12.13 7.10
C ILE A 310 -29.76 10.61 6.94
N ILE A 311 -30.65 9.98 6.15
CA ILE A 311 -30.62 8.55 5.84
C ILE A 311 -29.30 8.15 5.15
N ASP A 312 -28.73 9.01 4.29
CA ASP A 312 -27.46 8.74 3.63
C ASP A 312 -26.32 8.68 4.64
N GLY A 313 -26.29 9.62 5.59
CA GLY A 313 -25.35 9.63 6.71
C GLY A 313 -25.51 8.40 7.60
N GLN A 314 -26.75 8.03 7.94
CA GLN A 314 -27.04 6.82 8.73
C GLN A 314 -26.62 5.53 8.02
N ARG A 315 -26.77 5.45 6.69
CA ARG A 315 -26.33 4.29 5.91
C ARG A 315 -24.80 4.14 5.96
N LEU A 316 -24.07 5.21 5.68
CA LEU A 316 -22.59 5.18 5.71
C LEU A 316 -22.07 4.95 7.13
N TYR A 317 -22.70 5.52 8.15
CA TYR A 317 -22.33 5.30 9.55
C TYR A 317 -22.48 3.83 9.97
N ARG A 318 -23.54 3.14 9.52
CA ARG A 318 -23.71 1.70 9.74
C ARG A 318 -22.61 0.89 9.06
N GLN A 319 -22.21 1.26 7.85
CA GLN A 319 -21.11 0.60 7.15
C GLN A 319 -19.76 0.82 7.87
N LEU A 320 -19.46 2.06 8.29
CA LEU A 320 -18.27 2.37 9.11
C LEU A 320 -18.23 1.53 10.39
N THR A 321 -19.35 1.49 11.12
CA THR A 321 -19.46 0.72 12.37
C THR A 321 -19.25 -0.78 12.11
N SER A 322 -19.81 -1.33 11.03
CA SER A 322 -19.58 -2.73 10.65
C SER A 322 -18.11 -3.01 10.36
N CYS A 323 -17.40 -2.11 9.65
CA CYS A 323 -15.96 -2.25 9.43
C CYS A 323 -15.17 -2.19 10.74
N TYR A 324 -15.54 -1.32 11.69
CA TYR A 324 -14.92 -1.27 13.02
C TYR A 324 -15.08 -2.59 13.78
N GLU A 325 -16.28 -3.15 13.80
CA GLU A 325 -16.58 -4.43 14.43
C GLU A 325 -15.80 -5.59 13.79
N LYS A 326 -15.71 -5.62 12.45
CA LYS A 326 -14.90 -6.62 11.73
C LYS A 326 -13.43 -6.55 12.13
N ILE A 327 -12.84 -5.35 12.17
CA ILE A 327 -11.43 -5.16 12.55
C ILE A 327 -11.20 -5.56 14.01
N ASP A 328 -12.06 -5.11 14.94
CA ASP A 328 -11.90 -5.43 16.36
C ASP A 328 -12.06 -6.93 16.62
N SER A 329 -13.11 -7.56 16.10
CA SER A 329 -13.36 -9.00 16.27
C SER A 329 -12.25 -9.86 15.66
N THR A 330 -11.77 -9.50 14.47
CA THR A 330 -10.67 -10.22 13.81
C THR A 330 -9.36 -10.06 14.58
N SER A 331 -9.04 -8.84 15.04
CA SER A 331 -7.83 -8.61 15.84
C SER A 331 -7.85 -9.32 17.20
N LYS A 332 -9.03 -9.45 17.83
CA LYS A 332 -9.22 -10.26 19.05
C LYS A 332 -9.03 -11.75 18.76
N HIS A 333 -9.48 -12.22 17.60
CA HIS A 333 -9.26 -13.61 17.21
C HIS A 333 -7.77 -13.92 17.03
N ILE A 334 -7.02 -13.05 16.35
CA ILE A 334 -5.55 -13.16 16.21
C ILE A 334 -4.86 -13.24 17.59
N MET A 335 -5.32 -12.45 18.58
CA MET A 335 -4.77 -12.53 19.93
C MET A 335 -5.05 -13.90 20.59
N LYS A 336 -6.25 -14.46 20.43
CA LYS A 336 -6.58 -15.80 20.98
C LYS A 336 -5.72 -16.91 20.38
N LEU A 337 -5.27 -16.76 19.13
CA LEU A 337 -4.33 -17.70 18.50
C LEU A 337 -2.97 -17.70 19.23
N ALA A 338 -2.52 -16.54 19.73
CA ALA A 338 -1.31 -16.46 20.54
C ALA A 338 -1.46 -17.17 21.89
N ASP A 339 -2.60 -16.98 22.57
CA ASP A 339 -2.90 -17.64 23.85
C ASP A 339 -3.04 -19.17 23.71
N SER A 340 -3.42 -19.65 22.53
CA SER A 340 -3.53 -21.08 22.25
C SER A 340 -2.16 -21.74 22.01
N CYS A 341 -1.15 -20.95 21.61
CA CYS A 341 0.21 -21.44 21.34
C CYS A 341 1.10 -21.52 22.59
N SER A 342 0.72 -20.92 23.72
CA SER A 342 1.51 -20.93 24.96
C SER A 342 1.46 -22.25 25.73
N ASN A 343 0.76 -23.28 25.21
CA ASN A 343 0.53 -24.56 25.89
C ASN A 343 1.36 -25.73 25.31
N ILE A 344 2.40 -25.46 24.51
CA ILE A 344 3.18 -26.50 23.82
C ILE A 344 4.66 -26.39 24.22
N ASP A 345 5.22 -27.52 24.65
CA ASP A 345 6.61 -27.88 25.07
C ASP A 345 7.74 -26.82 25.07
N GLU A 346 8.60 -26.90 26.09
CA GLU A 346 9.67 -25.95 26.47
C GLU A 346 10.76 -25.67 25.40
N ASP A 347 10.90 -26.52 24.37
CA ASP A 347 12.07 -26.57 23.48
C ASP A 347 12.04 -25.57 22.29
N ASP A 348 10.95 -24.83 22.08
CA ASP A 348 10.83 -23.80 21.00
C ASP A 348 10.29 -22.45 21.51
N THR A 349 10.76 -22.04 22.69
CA THR A 349 10.31 -20.83 23.39
C THR A 349 10.53 -19.53 22.60
N GLN A 350 11.60 -19.47 21.79
CA GLN A 350 11.96 -18.26 21.03
C GLN A 350 11.01 -18.01 19.85
N SER A 351 10.62 -19.06 19.11
CA SER A 351 9.70 -18.94 17.97
C SER A 351 8.28 -18.62 18.45
N GLN A 352 7.86 -19.23 19.55
CA GLN A 352 6.58 -18.94 20.22
C GLN A 352 6.51 -17.49 20.72
N PHE A 353 7.59 -16.97 21.33
CA PHE A 353 7.65 -15.58 21.76
C PHE A 353 7.51 -14.60 20.58
N ARG A 354 8.19 -14.87 19.46
CA ARG A 354 8.08 -14.05 18.24
C ARG A 354 6.67 -14.09 17.64
N TYR A 355 6.04 -15.26 17.62
CA TYR A 355 4.67 -15.43 17.13
C TYR A 355 3.66 -14.68 18.01
N SER A 356 3.76 -14.82 19.34
CA SER A 356 2.91 -14.09 20.28
C SER A 356 3.11 -12.57 20.19
N ALA A 357 4.36 -12.12 20.07
CA ALA A 357 4.69 -10.70 19.86
C ALA A 357 4.08 -10.16 18.55
N LEU A 358 4.11 -10.93 17.46
CA LEU A 358 3.47 -10.56 16.19
C LEU A 358 1.95 -10.37 16.37
N CYS A 359 1.26 -11.35 16.95
CA CYS A 359 -0.19 -11.25 17.20
C CYS A 359 -0.55 -10.04 18.07
N ARG A 360 0.26 -9.76 19.10
CA ARG A 360 0.09 -8.58 19.95
C ARG A 360 0.28 -7.28 19.17
N ASN A 361 1.30 -7.19 18.34
CA ASN A 361 1.55 -6.00 17.53
C ASN A 361 0.43 -5.75 16.51
N ILE A 362 -0.10 -6.80 15.88
CA ILE A 362 -1.25 -6.70 14.97
C ILE A 362 -2.48 -6.16 15.72
N ARG A 363 -2.75 -6.65 16.93
CA ARG A 363 -3.84 -6.15 17.77
C ARG A 363 -3.64 -4.68 18.14
N MET A 364 -2.44 -4.28 18.54
CA MET A 364 -2.14 -2.88 18.87
C MET A 364 -2.36 -1.98 17.66
N TYR A 365 -1.89 -2.38 16.48
CA TYR A 365 -2.14 -1.68 15.23
C TYR A 365 -3.64 -1.51 14.95
N ALA A 366 -4.42 -2.59 15.07
CA ALA A 366 -5.87 -2.54 14.86
C ALA A 366 -6.57 -1.57 15.85
N VAL A 367 -6.16 -1.56 17.12
CA VAL A 367 -6.70 -0.61 18.11
C VAL A 367 -6.36 0.83 17.72
N HIS A 368 -5.12 1.13 17.38
CA HIS A 368 -4.71 2.48 16.97
C HIS A 368 -5.44 2.94 15.70
N LEU A 369 -5.59 2.05 14.72
CA LEU A 369 -6.36 2.31 13.51
C LEU A 369 -7.80 2.71 13.85
N LEU A 370 -8.48 1.93 14.70
CA LEU A 370 -9.85 2.23 15.12
C LEU A 370 -9.95 3.52 15.92
N GLN A 371 -9.00 3.81 16.80
CA GLN A 371 -8.96 5.07 17.55
C GLN A 371 -8.83 6.28 16.64
N ASN A 372 -7.94 6.23 15.65
CA ASN A 372 -7.75 7.33 14.70
C ASN A 372 -9.04 7.65 13.94
N TYR A 373 -9.73 6.63 13.44
CA TYR A 373 -11.00 6.82 12.73
C TYR A 373 -12.15 7.19 13.66
N ALA A 374 -12.20 6.66 14.88
CA ALA A 374 -13.26 6.97 15.84
C ALA A 374 -13.21 8.44 16.30
N ILE A 375 -12.01 9.01 16.42
CA ILE A 375 -11.83 10.43 16.75
C ILE A 375 -12.34 11.34 15.63
N SER A 376 -12.08 10.98 14.37
CA SER A 376 -12.56 11.76 13.21
C SER A 376 -14.02 11.52 12.84
N THR A 377 -14.62 10.41 13.31
CA THR A 377 -16.00 10.06 12.99
C THR A 377 -16.99 10.80 13.89
N ARG A 378 -17.53 11.90 13.37
CA ARG A 378 -18.61 12.64 14.03
C ARG A 378 -19.90 11.82 14.03
N ARG A 379 -20.73 11.95 15.06
CA ARG A 379 -22.07 11.34 15.08
C ARG A 379 -22.97 11.96 14.03
N VAL A 380 -23.89 11.15 13.49
CA VAL A 380 -24.95 11.65 12.61
C VAL A 380 -25.80 12.67 13.38
N PRO A 381 -26.00 13.90 12.85
CA PRO A 381 -26.83 14.92 13.48
C PRO A 381 -28.28 14.46 13.66
N SER A 382 -28.98 14.97 14.67
CA SER A 382 -30.42 14.74 14.83
C SER A 382 -31.23 15.51 13.79
N GLU A 383 -32.48 15.12 13.55
CA GLU A 383 -33.39 15.87 12.66
C GLU A 383 -33.51 17.33 13.10
N ASP A 384 -33.60 17.58 14.41
CA ASP A 384 -33.64 18.93 14.98
C ASP A 384 -32.37 19.73 14.70
N ASP A 385 -31.18 19.10 14.74
CA ASP A 385 -29.91 19.77 14.39
C ASP A 385 -29.88 20.20 12.93
N VAL A 386 -30.30 19.30 12.03
CA VAL A 386 -30.33 19.57 10.60
C VAL A 386 -31.38 20.63 10.28
N GLN A 387 -32.54 20.58 10.93
CA GLN A 387 -33.57 21.58 10.73
C GLN A 387 -33.11 22.97 11.20
N ARG A 388 -32.48 23.06 12.39
CA ARG A 388 -31.87 24.32 12.85
C ARG A 388 -30.85 24.86 11.86
N ALA A 389 -29.99 24.01 11.31
CA ALA A 389 -29.00 24.43 10.32
C ALA A 389 -29.64 24.94 9.02
N ARG A 390 -30.72 24.29 8.56
CA ARG A 390 -31.50 24.73 7.39
C ARG A 390 -32.19 26.07 7.61
N ASP A 391 -32.82 26.25 8.78
CA ASP A 391 -33.50 27.49 9.13
C ASP A 391 -32.51 28.66 9.24
N GLU A 392 -31.35 28.42 9.86
CA GLU A 392 -30.26 29.39 9.94
C GLU A 392 -29.74 29.78 8.55
N ARG A 393 -29.50 28.78 7.68
CA ARG A 393 -29.09 29.03 6.29
C ARG A 393 -30.13 29.85 5.53
N LYS A 394 -31.42 29.54 5.70
CA LYS A 394 -32.52 30.28 5.07
C LYS A 394 -32.53 31.74 5.54
N ARG A 395 -32.35 32.00 6.84
CA ARG A 395 -32.26 33.35 7.40
C ARG A 395 -31.10 34.13 6.80
N LEU A 396 -29.90 33.55 6.73
CA LEU A 396 -28.71 34.20 6.17
C LEU A 396 -28.87 34.52 4.68
N VAL A 397 -29.53 33.66 3.91
CA VAL A 397 -29.82 33.91 2.49
C VAL A 397 -30.85 35.05 2.34
N GLU A 398 -31.88 35.08 3.18
CA GLU A 398 -32.89 36.13 3.16
C GLU A 398 -32.30 37.50 3.54
N GLU A 399 -31.49 37.56 4.59
CA GLU A 399 -30.73 38.76 4.98
C GLU A 399 -29.79 39.25 3.86
N ARG A 400 -29.06 38.34 3.21
CA ARG A 400 -28.22 38.67 2.05
C ARG A 400 -29.04 39.26 0.90
N ASN A 401 -30.19 38.67 0.59
CA ASN A 401 -31.07 39.14 -0.47
C ASN A 401 -31.68 40.51 -0.15
N GLU A 402 -32.01 40.78 1.12
CA GLU A 402 -32.49 42.09 1.57
C GLU A 402 -31.42 43.17 1.44
N LEU A 403 -30.19 42.89 1.88
CA LEU A 403 -29.05 43.79 1.71
C LEU A 403 -28.77 44.07 0.23
N GLU A 404 -28.84 43.05 -0.62
CA GLU A 404 -28.66 43.22 -2.07
C GLU A 404 -29.78 44.08 -2.68
N ARG A 405 -31.04 43.87 -2.29
CA ARG A 405 -32.17 44.72 -2.74
C ARG A 405 -32.02 46.16 -2.24
N ALA A 406 -31.60 46.37 -1.00
CA ALA A 406 -31.37 47.69 -0.43
C ALA A 406 -30.24 48.43 -1.17
N ALA A 407 -29.13 47.75 -1.45
CA ALA A 407 -28.02 48.30 -2.24
C ALA A 407 -28.44 48.64 -3.68
N LYS A 408 -29.21 47.75 -4.33
CA LYS A 408 -29.80 47.99 -5.66
C LYS A 408 -30.75 49.20 -5.64
N ALA A 409 -31.59 49.35 -4.59
CA ALA A 409 -32.51 50.49 -4.44
C ALA A 409 -31.80 51.81 -4.16
N GLU A 410 -30.72 51.82 -3.36
CA GLU A 410 -29.90 53.01 -3.10
C GLU A 410 -29.18 53.49 -4.37
N LEU A 411 -28.70 52.56 -5.21
CA LEU A 411 -28.10 52.90 -6.50
C LEU A 411 -29.13 53.58 -7.42
N VAL A 412 -30.36 53.07 -7.46
CA VAL A 412 -31.46 53.64 -8.26
C VAL A 412 -31.87 55.04 -7.75
N SER A 413 -31.94 55.26 -6.43
CA SER A 413 -32.30 56.58 -5.87
C SER A 413 -31.22 57.64 -6.12
N LYS A 414 -29.94 57.26 -6.11
CA LYS A 414 -28.82 58.13 -6.52
C LYS A 414 -28.87 58.53 -7.99
N ILE A 415 -29.43 57.69 -8.86
CA ILE A 415 -29.60 57.99 -10.30
C ILE A 415 -30.79 58.93 -10.54
N SER A 416 -31.86 58.85 -9.74
CA SER A 416 -33.07 59.69 -9.89
C SER A 416 -32.96 61.10 -9.29
N SER A 417 -31.87 61.44 -8.60
CA SER A 417 -31.70 62.73 -7.88
C SER A 417 -30.96 63.82 -8.66
N THR A 418 -30.70 63.63 -9.96
CA THR A 418 -30.03 64.62 -10.82
C THR A 418 -30.85 64.97 -12.07
N ASP A 419 -31.43 66.18 -12.09
CA ASP A 419 -31.91 66.90 -13.30
C ASP A 419 -31.92 68.41 -12.95
N SER A 420 -31.32 69.39 -13.65
CA SER A 420 -31.29 69.72 -15.10
C SER A 420 -30.17 70.78 -15.42
N PRO A 421 -30.12 71.51 -16.57
CA PRO A 421 -29.73 71.08 -17.91
C PRO A 421 -28.60 71.95 -18.54
N THR A 422 -27.69 71.39 -19.35
CA THR A 422 -27.03 72.15 -20.44
C THR A 422 -26.64 71.20 -21.58
N THR A 423 -27.01 71.59 -22.79
CA THR A 423 -26.77 70.93 -24.07
C THR A 423 -25.34 70.41 -24.23
N SER A 424 -25.19 69.10 -24.13
CA SER A 424 -24.35 68.30 -25.04
C SER A 424 -24.94 66.90 -25.04
N LYS A 425 -25.12 66.31 -26.23
CA LYS A 425 -25.58 64.93 -26.41
C LYS A 425 -24.74 64.01 -25.50
N LYS A 426 -25.32 63.53 -24.41
CA LYS A 426 -24.72 62.52 -23.53
C LYS A 426 -25.60 61.29 -23.56
N ASP A 427 -25.00 60.22 -24.05
CA ASP A 427 -25.57 58.89 -24.11
C ASP A 427 -26.25 58.51 -22.79
N VAL A 428 -27.48 57.99 -22.92
CA VAL A 428 -28.10 57.16 -21.88
C VAL A 428 -27.10 56.05 -21.55
N SER A 429 -26.50 56.11 -20.36
CA SER A 429 -25.47 55.17 -19.89
C SER A 429 -26.07 53.80 -19.57
N GLY A 430 -26.62 53.13 -20.58
CA GLY A 430 -26.67 51.68 -20.60
C GLY A 430 -25.25 51.17 -20.79
N TRP A 431 -24.83 50.22 -19.97
CA TRP A 431 -23.53 49.58 -20.18
C TRP A 431 -23.53 48.94 -21.56
N ARG A 432 -22.61 49.42 -22.40
CA ARG A 432 -22.39 48.90 -23.74
C ARG A 432 -21.00 48.30 -23.74
N PRO A 433 -20.88 46.98 -23.83
CA PRO A 433 -19.57 46.39 -24.00
C PRO A 433 -18.98 46.84 -25.34
N THR A 434 -17.66 46.92 -25.40
CA THR A 434 -16.93 47.41 -26.58
C THR A 434 -16.03 46.31 -27.11
N ILE A 435 -16.06 46.07 -28.42
CA ILE A 435 -15.14 45.12 -29.07
C ILE A 435 -14.01 45.92 -29.69
N ASP A 436 -12.76 45.51 -29.44
CA ASP A 436 -11.61 46.06 -30.15
C ASP A 436 -11.74 45.74 -31.65
N ARG A 437 -11.70 46.77 -32.50
CA ARG A 437 -11.79 46.59 -33.96
C ARG A 437 -10.71 45.67 -34.52
N ASN A 438 -9.54 45.59 -33.87
CA ASN A 438 -8.47 44.68 -34.31
C ASN A 438 -8.82 43.20 -34.08
N LEU A 439 -9.57 42.90 -33.01
CA LEU A 439 -10.09 41.56 -32.73
C LEU A 439 -11.24 41.17 -33.68
N LEU A 440 -12.01 42.15 -34.13
CA LEU A 440 -13.10 41.96 -35.10
C LEU A 440 -12.60 41.61 -36.50
N VAL A 441 -11.40 42.08 -36.87
CA VAL A 441 -10.72 41.73 -38.14
C VAL A 441 -10.14 40.32 -38.11
N GLN A 442 -9.63 39.85 -36.96
CA GLN A 442 -9.15 38.46 -36.81
C GLN A 442 -10.28 37.43 -36.80
N ALA A 443 -11.48 37.81 -36.35
CA ALA A 443 -12.65 36.94 -36.30
C ALA A 443 -13.53 36.96 -37.58
N GLN A 444 -13.15 37.73 -38.61
CA GLN A 444 -13.92 37.83 -39.87
C GLN A 444 -13.87 36.54 -40.72
N GLU A 445 -12.90 35.66 -40.48
CA GLU A 445 -12.76 34.36 -41.18
C GLU A 445 -13.54 33.23 -40.48
N LEU A 446 -14.17 33.48 -39.33
CA LEU A 446 -14.93 32.49 -38.57
C LEU A 446 -16.41 32.47 -38.98
N ASN A 447 -17.06 31.30 -38.82
CA ASN A 447 -18.50 31.17 -39.02
C ASN A 447 -19.26 32.23 -38.16
N PRO A 448 -20.31 32.89 -38.66
CA PRO A 448 -21.02 33.97 -37.96
C PRO A 448 -21.46 33.61 -36.53
N LEU A 449 -21.77 32.33 -36.27
CA LEU A 449 -22.17 31.85 -34.96
C LEU A 449 -20.98 31.72 -33.99
N VAL A 450 -19.82 31.27 -34.49
CA VAL A 450 -18.55 31.26 -33.73
C VAL A 450 -18.11 32.69 -33.40
N GLN A 451 -18.28 33.60 -34.37
CA GLN A 451 -18.02 35.02 -34.16
C GLN A 451 -18.90 35.59 -33.03
N GLN A 452 -20.19 35.22 -32.98
CA GLN A 452 -21.08 35.63 -31.88
C GLN A 452 -20.68 35.04 -30.53
N VAL A 453 -20.30 33.76 -30.46
CA VAL A 453 -19.80 33.13 -29.22
C VAL A 453 -18.60 33.89 -28.67
N TYR A 454 -17.65 34.24 -29.54
CA TYR A 454 -16.46 35.00 -29.18
C TYR A 454 -16.83 36.39 -28.61
N GLN A 455 -17.73 37.11 -29.28
CA GLN A 455 -18.20 38.42 -28.85
C GLN A 455 -18.88 38.37 -27.48
N VAL A 456 -19.77 37.40 -27.26
CA VAL A 456 -20.49 37.25 -25.99
C VAL A 456 -19.54 36.87 -24.85
N THR A 457 -18.52 36.05 -25.13
CA THR A 457 -17.49 35.70 -24.14
C THR A 457 -16.72 36.93 -23.67
N GLU A 458 -16.33 37.80 -24.60
CA GLU A 458 -15.64 39.05 -24.28
C GLU A 458 -16.57 40.04 -23.53
N TYR A 459 -17.86 40.04 -23.85
CA TYR A 459 -18.86 40.82 -23.11
C TYR A 459 -19.03 40.34 -21.67
N ILE A 460 -19.03 39.03 -21.43
CA ILE A 460 -19.06 38.46 -20.07
C ILE A 460 -17.85 38.93 -19.28
N ARG A 461 -16.65 38.87 -19.89
CA ARG A 461 -15.41 39.34 -19.24
C ARG A 461 -15.49 40.82 -18.88
N GLN A 462 -15.99 41.66 -19.78
CA GLN A 462 -16.17 43.10 -19.52
C GLN A 462 -17.25 43.36 -18.45
N ALA A 463 -18.32 42.57 -18.42
CA ALA A 463 -19.37 42.67 -17.40
C ALA A 463 -18.85 42.26 -16.02
N GLN A 464 -18.00 41.22 -15.94
CA GLN A 464 -17.34 40.80 -14.70
C GLN A 464 -16.40 41.89 -14.16
N ILE A 465 -15.55 42.47 -15.02
CA ILE A 465 -14.65 43.57 -14.63
C ILE A 465 -15.44 44.80 -14.19
N ALA A 466 -16.57 45.08 -14.85
CA ALA A 466 -17.45 46.17 -14.50
C ALA A 466 -18.35 45.88 -13.27
N GLY A 467 -18.25 44.69 -12.66
CA GLY A 467 -19.05 44.30 -11.49
C GLY A 467 -20.55 44.16 -11.77
N ARG A 468 -20.94 43.88 -13.01
CA ARG A 468 -22.32 43.85 -13.51
C ARG A 468 -22.86 42.43 -13.57
N TYR A 469 -23.23 41.89 -12.41
CA TYR A 469 -23.60 40.47 -12.27
C TYR A 469 -24.92 40.09 -12.98
N ASP A 470 -25.89 41.00 -13.08
CA ASP A 470 -27.16 40.76 -13.77
C ASP A 470 -26.93 40.61 -15.30
N GLU A 471 -26.04 41.43 -15.88
CA GLU A 471 -25.59 41.30 -17.27
C GLU A 471 -24.70 40.06 -17.48
N VAL A 472 -23.86 39.68 -16.50
CA VAL A 472 -23.07 38.43 -16.55
C VAL A 472 -23.98 37.20 -16.60
N GLU A 473 -25.02 37.14 -15.78
CA GLU A 473 -25.96 36.01 -15.76
C GLU A 473 -26.74 35.92 -17.07
N SER A 474 -27.23 37.06 -17.57
CA SER A 474 -27.95 37.15 -18.84
C SER A 474 -27.08 36.76 -20.04
N LEU A 475 -25.82 37.22 -20.09
CA LEU A 475 -24.88 36.89 -21.16
C LEU A 475 -24.41 35.43 -21.10
N LYS A 476 -24.26 34.84 -19.89
CA LYS A 476 -23.96 33.40 -19.73
C LYS A 476 -25.10 32.53 -20.25
N LEU A 477 -26.35 32.95 -20.06
CA LEU A 477 -27.50 32.24 -20.63
C LEU A 477 -27.48 32.31 -22.16
N ASN A 478 -27.23 33.49 -22.74
CA ASN A 478 -27.10 33.66 -24.18
C ASN A 478 -25.94 32.86 -24.78
N LEU A 479 -24.79 32.80 -24.08
CA LEU A 479 -23.65 31.97 -24.48
C LEU A 479 -24.02 30.49 -24.56
N LYS A 480 -24.76 29.98 -23.57
CA LYS A 480 -25.23 28.59 -23.54
C LYS A 480 -26.18 28.27 -24.70
N GLU A 481 -27.04 29.21 -25.09
CA GLU A 481 -27.93 29.06 -26.25
C GLU A 481 -27.15 29.04 -27.57
N LEU A 482 -26.13 29.91 -27.72
CA LEU A 482 -25.26 29.95 -28.89
C LEU A 482 -24.41 28.68 -29.03
N GLU A 483 -23.88 28.14 -27.93
CA GLU A 483 -23.13 26.88 -27.92
C GLU A 483 -24.01 25.67 -28.30
N GLN A 484 -25.28 25.67 -27.87
CA GLN A 484 -26.24 24.65 -28.27
C GLN A 484 -26.60 24.76 -29.75
N ALA A 485 -26.76 25.98 -30.27
CA ALA A 485 -26.96 26.21 -31.70
C ALA A 485 -25.75 25.75 -32.53
N LEU A 486 -24.53 25.96 -32.04
CA LEU A 486 -23.30 25.49 -32.70
C LEU A 486 -23.23 23.96 -32.76
N LYS A 487 -23.61 23.27 -31.67
CA LYS A 487 -23.68 21.80 -31.62
C LYS A 487 -24.71 21.19 -32.57
N ASN A 488 -25.76 21.94 -32.90
CA ASN A 488 -26.86 21.49 -33.76
C ASN A 488 -26.64 21.82 -35.25
N MET A 489 -25.50 22.42 -35.62
CA MET A 489 -25.17 22.75 -37.00
C MET A 489 -24.60 21.52 -37.74
N PRO A 490 -25.01 21.24 -39.01
CA PRO A 490 -24.52 20.09 -39.77
C PRO A 490 -23.00 20.16 -40.05
N GLN A 491 -22.32 19.02 -39.92
CA GLN A 491 -20.85 18.83 -39.85
C GLN A 491 -20.00 19.30 -41.04
N GLN A 492 -20.53 20.05 -42.03
CA GLN A 492 -19.77 20.44 -43.21
C GLN A 492 -18.95 21.76 -43.09
N GLU A 493 -19.02 22.48 -41.97
CA GLU A 493 -18.26 23.73 -41.78
C GLU A 493 -17.24 23.70 -40.61
N ASN A 494 -17.11 22.59 -39.88
CA ASN A 494 -16.26 22.51 -38.66
C ASN A 494 -14.80 22.09 -38.89
N ALA A 495 -14.29 22.13 -40.13
CA ALA A 495 -12.94 21.67 -40.45
C ALA A 495 -11.89 22.79 -40.54
N SER A 496 -11.94 23.76 -39.63
CA SER A 496 -10.78 24.57 -39.25
C SER A 496 -11.12 25.42 -38.04
N THR A 497 -10.14 25.66 -37.15
CA THR A 497 -10.16 26.64 -36.04
C THR A 497 -10.98 26.31 -34.78
N PHE A 498 -10.62 25.24 -34.08
CA PHE A 498 -10.89 25.12 -32.63
C PHE A 498 -9.76 24.37 -31.92
N ASP A 499 -8.52 24.86 -32.06
CA ASP A 499 -7.36 24.31 -31.34
C ASP A 499 -6.34 25.42 -31.00
N SER A 500 -6.84 26.52 -30.42
CA SER A 500 -6.03 27.42 -29.58
C SER A 500 -6.97 28.35 -28.82
N TYR A 501 -6.72 28.58 -27.53
CA TYR A 501 -7.52 29.40 -26.61
C TYR A 501 -8.69 28.70 -25.89
N ALA A 502 -8.38 27.61 -25.19
CA ALA A 502 -9.05 27.33 -23.92
C ALA A 502 -8.57 28.37 -22.89
N ILE A 503 -9.37 29.41 -22.65
CA ILE A 503 -9.17 30.32 -21.52
C ILE A 503 -9.80 29.65 -20.30
N GLU A 504 -8.94 29.35 -19.32
CA GLU A 504 -9.30 28.97 -17.96
C GLU A 504 -10.19 30.07 -17.35
N CYS A 505 -11.40 29.69 -16.93
CA CYS A 505 -12.22 30.45 -15.99
C CYS A 505 -12.48 29.55 -14.78
N GLU A 506 -11.56 29.60 -13.80
CA GLU A 506 -11.92 29.46 -12.38
C GLU A 506 -12.23 30.86 -11.82
#